data_AF-A0A2V9F7G4-F1
#
_entry.id   AF-A0A2V9F7G4-F1
#
_cell.length_a   1.000
_cell.length_b   1.000
_cell.length_c   1.000
_cell.angle_alpha   90.00
_cell.angle_beta   90.00
_cell.angle_gamma   90.00
#
_symmetry.space_group_name_H-M   'P 1'
#
loop_
_entity.id
_entity.type
_entity.pdbx_description
1 polymer ?
#
loop_
_entity_poly.entity_id
_entity_poly.type
_entity_poly.pdbx_seq_one_letter_code
_entity_poly.pdbx_strand_id
1 'polypeptide(L)'
;MAVLFSFCLLAFAARAQNAPSQIGREVAVPRHLQDGDELQFSIPQLLAFGEKLFTARWTAQEGAGRPLSKGTANGARLSDPSTPLVFPFNFNRLSGPDANSCSGCHNLPSTGGGGDRVTNVFVLGQRFDFISFNHSDSMATAGALDERGSFVTQQTFANERKTIGMNGSGFIEMLARQMTADLQAIRDSIPSGASKALVTKGVSFGVLARGVDGTWDTSRVQGLPTPSLASPDSRHPSSLVIMPFHQAGAAISLRQFTINAFNQHHGIQAEERFGLGVDEDADGFVNELTTADVTAVTLYQATLPVPGRVIPNGPEIEKAVRIGEQRFSEIGCVNCHIPELPLTNNGWIYSEPNPYNASGNLRVGDAPSLAVDLTSDDLPGPRLKPDPHGVVWVPAFTDLKLHDITTGPSDPNAEPLDQNQPAGSAAFFQGNTKFITRKLWGTANSGPFMHHGKFTTMREAVLAHSGEALASRQAFEALSPFDRDCLIEFLKTLQVLPSQTTSPVVDENGRPKMPSHGPN
;
A
#
# COMPACT_ATOMS: atom_id res chain seq x y z
N MET A 1 56.38 -3.36 -31.57
CA MET A 1 55.47 -4.52 -31.46
C MET A 1 54.41 -4.13 -30.44
N ALA A 2 53.34 -3.50 -30.90
CA ALA A 2 52.27 -2.97 -30.06
C ALA A 2 51.15 -4.02 -29.99
N VAL A 3 50.85 -4.51 -28.80
CA VAL A 3 49.74 -5.43 -28.57
C VAL A 3 48.49 -4.58 -28.35
N LEU A 4 47.60 -4.60 -29.34
CA LEU A 4 46.26 -4.01 -29.28
C LEU A 4 45.38 -4.81 -28.31
N PHE A 5 44.94 -4.17 -27.24
CA PHE A 5 43.78 -4.61 -26.47
C PHE A 5 42.51 -4.30 -27.28
N SER A 6 41.85 -5.34 -27.77
CA SER A 6 40.53 -5.26 -28.38
C SER A 6 39.47 -5.30 -27.27
N PHE A 7 39.02 -4.13 -26.82
CA PHE A 7 37.77 -4.02 -26.07
C PHE A 7 36.60 -4.15 -27.06
N CYS A 8 35.94 -5.31 -27.07
CA CYS A 8 34.62 -5.44 -27.69
C CYS A 8 33.59 -4.68 -26.86
N LEU A 9 33.32 -3.43 -27.23
CA LEU A 9 32.11 -2.72 -26.85
C LEU A 9 30.95 -3.30 -27.67
N LEU A 10 30.20 -4.23 -27.08
CA LEU A 10 28.83 -4.52 -27.53
C LEU A 10 27.95 -3.35 -27.10
N ALA A 11 27.76 -2.39 -28.00
CA ALA A 11 26.71 -1.39 -27.84
C ALA A 11 25.36 -2.11 -28.02
N PHE A 12 24.71 -2.48 -26.93
CA PHE A 12 23.32 -2.91 -26.97
C PHE A 12 22.45 -1.69 -27.30
N ALA A 13 21.80 -1.71 -28.46
CA ALA A 13 20.79 -0.71 -28.78
C ALA A 13 19.52 -1.05 -28.00
N ALA A 14 19.16 -0.19 -27.04
CA ALA A 14 17.95 -0.37 -26.25
C ALA A 14 16.68 -0.28 -27.12
N ARG A 15 15.63 -1.00 -26.73
CA ARG A 15 14.38 -1.15 -27.49
C ARG A 15 13.24 -0.44 -26.76
N ALA A 16 12.48 0.37 -27.50
CA ALA A 16 11.20 0.88 -27.02
C ALA A 16 10.10 -0.19 -27.17
N GLN A 17 9.18 -0.27 -26.21
CA GLN A 17 8.11 -1.27 -26.23
C GLN A 17 7.10 -1.13 -27.38
N ASN A 18 6.96 0.06 -27.97
CA ASN A 18 6.06 0.32 -29.10
C ASN A 18 6.61 -0.08 -30.49
N ALA A 19 7.59 -0.99 -30.54
CA ALA A 19 8.10 -1.54 -31.80
C ALA A 19 6.98 -2.20 -32.65
N PRO A 20 7.06 -2.16 -34.01
CA PRO A 20 6.01 -2.67 -34.89
C PRO A 20 5.71 -4.17 -34.68
N SER A 21 4.48 -4.56 -35.02
CA SER A 21 3.99 -5.94 -34.90
C SER A 21 4.94 -6.94 -35.57
N GLN A 22 5.64 -7.72 -34.75
CA GLN A 22 6.51 -8.82 -35.17
C GLN A 22 5.82 -10.16 -34.90
N ILE A 23 5.74 -11.03 -35.91
CA ILE A 23 5.23 -12.40 -35.74
C ILE A 23 6.12 -13.13 -34.71
N GLY A 24 5.49 -13.78 -33.73
CA GLY A 24 6.18 -14.52 -32.66
C GLY A 24 6.58 -13.69 -31.43
N ARG A 25 6.19 -12.41 -31.36
CA ARG A 25 6.36 -11.58 -30.17
C ARG A 25 5.41 -12.04 -29.04
N GLU A 26 5.96 -12.27 -27.86
CA GLU A 26 5.24 -12.76 -26.67
C GLU A 26 5.22 -11.68 -25.59
N VAL A 27 4.27 -10.76 -25.69
CA VAL A 27 4.12 -9.61 -24.78
C VAL A 27 2.70 -9.53 -24.23
N ALA A 28 2.58 -9.16 -22.96
CA ALA A 28 1.30 -8.97 -22.29
C ALA A 28 0.58 -7.67 -22.71
N VAL A 29 1.36 -6.63 -23.02
CA VAL A 29 0.88 -5.30 -23.41
C VAL A 29 1.49 -4.94 -24.78
N PRO A 30 0.88 -5.38 -25.90
CA PRO A 30 1.43 -5.12 -27.22
C PRO A 30 1.52 -3.64 -27.63
N ARG A 31 0.77 -2.77 -26.96
CA ARG A 31 0.70 -1.34 -27.21
C ARG A 31 0.45 -0.61 -25.90
N HIS A 32 1.34 0.31 -25.59
CA HIS A 32 1.29 1.18 -24.42
C HIS A 32 0.53 2.46 -24.74
N LEU A 33 -0.05 3.09 -23.73
CA LEU A 33 -0.52 4.47 -23.84
C LEU A 33 0.71 5.37 -24.00
N GLN A 34 0.58 6.45 -24.75
CA GLN A 34 1.61 7.49 -24.84
C GLN A 34 1.23 8.66 -23.95
N ASP A 35 2.23 9.34 -23.39
CA ASP A 35 2.00 10.53 -22.57
C ASP A 35 1.13 11.56 -23.33
N GLY A 36 0.01 11.92 -22.71
CA GLY A 36 -1.06 12.73 -23.28
C GLY A 36 -2.29 11.94 -23.73
N ASP A 37 -2.19 10.63 -23.98
CA ASP A 37 -3.34 9.77 -24.31
C ASP A 37 -4.33 9.70 -23.13
N GLU A 38 -3.82 9.74 -21.90
CA GLU A 38 -4.61 9.76 -20.66
C GLU A 38 -5.52 10.98 -20.55
N LEU A 39 -5.23 12.05 -21.28
CA LEU A 39 -6.04 13.26 -21.34
C LEU A 39 -7.06 13.25 -22.47
N GLN A 40 -6.90 12.33 -23.45
CA GLN A 40 -7.77 12.22 -24.62
C GLN A 40 -8.80 11.10 -24.45
N PHE A 41 -8.46 10.05 -23.72
CA PHE A 41 -9.30 8.88 -23.54
C PHE A 41 -10.37 9.14 -22.48
N SER A 42 -11.55 8.54 -22.66
CA SER A 42 -12.58 8.56 -21.63
C SER A 42 -12.14 7.74 -20.39
N ILE A 43 -12.69 8.08 -19.23
CA ILE A 43 -12.41 7.34 -17.99
C ILE A 43 -12.63 5.82 -18.17
N PRO A 44 -13.74 5.31 -18.75
CA PRO A 44 -13.90 3.88 -18.97
C PRO A 44 -12.80 3.23 -19.82
N GLN A 45 -12.30 3.93 -20.83
CA GLN A 45 -11.18 3.44 -21.66
C GLN A 45 -9.88 3.34 -20.84
N LEU A 46 -9.62 4.33 -19.98
CA LEU A 46 -8.46 4.30 -19.08
C LEU A 46 -8.57 3.21 -18.03
N LEU A 47 -9.77 2.98 -17.48
CA LEU A 47 -9.98 1.88 -16.52
C LEU A 47 -9.76 0.51 -17.18
N ALA A 48 -10.27 0.31 -18.39
CA ALA A 48 -10.05 -0.93 -19.14
C ALA A 48 -8.55 -1.15 -19.46
N PHE A 49 -7.83 -0.09 -19.81
CA PHE A 49 -6.38 -0.18 -20.02
C PHE A 49 -5.61 -0.42 -18.71
N GLY A 50 -6.01 0.25 -17.63
CA GLY A 50 -5.46 0.03 -16.30
C GLY A 50 -5.67 -1.39 -15.79
N GLU A 51 -6.84 -1.98 -16.03
CA GLU A 51 -7.11 -3.40 -15.75
C GLU A 51 -6.18 -4.32 -16.54
N LYS A 52 -5.96 -4.02 -17.83
CA LYS A 52 -5.03 -4.77 -18.68
C LYS A 52 -3.61 -4.71 -18.11
N LEU A 53 -3.12 -3.55 -17.67
CA LEU A 53 -1.81 -3.40 -17.02
C LEU A 53 -1.75 -4.15 -15.68
N PHE A 54 -2.81 -4.08 -14.88
CA PHE A 54 -2.89 -4.76 -13.59
C PHE A 54 -2.85 -6.29 -13.71
N THR A 55 -3.46 -6.82 -14.77
CA THR A 55 -3.55 -8.26 -15.06
C THR A 55 -2.47 -8.76 -16.02
N ALA A 56 -1.65 -7.85 -16.57
CA ALA A 56 -0.54 -8.17 -17.46
C ALA A 56 0.39 -9.17 -16.79
N ARG A 57 0.80 -10.20 -17.55
CA ARG A 57 1.84 -11.16 -17.16
C ARG A 57 3.13 -10.79 -17.87
N TRP A 58 3.85 -9.83 -17.30
CA TRP A 58 5.03 -9.23 -17.89
C TRP A 58 6.06 -10.28 -18.31
N THR A 59 6.63 -10.09 -19.49
CA THR A 59 7.63 -11.00 -20.05
C THR A 59 8.97 -10.30 -20.23
N ALA A 60 10.04 -11.08 -20.36
CA ALA A 60 11.37 -10.54 -20.69
C ALA A 60 11.43 -9.85 -22.07
N GLN A 61 10.37 -9.93 -22.89
CA GLN A 61 10.25 -9.17 -24.14
C GLN A 61 9.64 -7.76 -23.94
N GLU A 62 9.32 -7.42 -22.70
CA GLU A 62 8.76 -6.12 -22.26
C GLU A 62 9.65 -5.44 -21.22
N GLY A 63 10.83 -6.00 -20.94
CA GLY A 63 11.73 -5.51 -19.90
C GLY A 63 11.52 -6.17 -18.53
N ALA A 64 10.72 -7.24 -18.42
CA ALA A 64 10.54 -7.89 -17.13
C ALA A 64 11.84 -8.52 -16.63
N GLY A 65 12.38 -7.99 -15.55
CA GLY A 65 13.63 -8.42 -14.96
C GLY A 65 14.30 -7.28 -14.19
N ARG A 66 15.59 -7.44 -13.91
CA ARG A 66 16.46 -6.31 -13.49
C ARG A 66 17.89 -6.81 -13.40
N PRO A 67 18.52 -7.13 -14.53
CA PRO A 67 19.75 -7.92 -14.54
C PRO A 67 20.89 -7.22 -13.82
N LEU A 68 20.96 -5.88 -13.80
CA LEU A 68 22.03 -5.12 -13.14
C LEU A 68 21.55 -4.16 -12.03
N SER A 69 20.32 -4.33 -11.52
CA SER A 69 19.81 -3.49 -10.43
C SER A 69 19.05 -4.28 -9.36
N LYS A 70 18.90 -3.64 -8.20
CA LYS A 70 18.07 -4.06 -7.08
C LYS A 70 16.66 -3.48 -7.24
N GLY A 71 15.68 -4.11 -6.59
CA GLY A 71 14.28 -3.65 -6.60
C GLY A 71 14.01 -2.44 -5.71
N THR A 72 15.03 -1.74 -5.24
CA THR A 72 14.87 -0.56 -4.39
C THR A 72 14.29 0.60 -5.20
N ALA A 73 13.57 1.49 -4.53
CA ALA A 73 12.85 2.59 -5.19
C ALA A 73 13.75 3.61 -5.92
N ASN A 74 15.07 3.52 -5.76
CA ASN A 74 16.09 4.32 -6.43
C ASN A 74 16.90 3.55 -7.48
N GLY A 75 16.54 2.29 -7.79
CA GLY A 75 17.26 1.47 -8.78
C GLY A 75 18.72 1.20 -8.40
N ALA A 76 19.00 0.93 -7.12
CA ALA A 76 20.38 0.72 -6.67
C ALA A 76 21.04 -0.40 -7.47
N ARG A 77 22.32 -0.23 -7.84
CA ARG A 77 23.08 -1.27 -8.56
C ARG A 77 23.27 -2.51 -7.69
N LEU A 78 23.54 -3.64 -8.33
CA LEU A 78 23.95 -4.86 -7.64
C LEU A 78 25.21 -4.62 -6.81
N SER A 79 25.28 -5.33 -5.70
CA SER A 79 26.46 -5.41 -4.85
C SER A 79 27.58 -6.12 -5.61
N ASP A 80 27.25 -7.26 -6.25
CA ASP A 80 28.15 -7.99 -7.15
C ASP A 80 27.75 -7.80 -8.62
N PRO A 81 28.35 -6.83 -9.33
CA PRO A 81 28.06 -6.61 -10.75
C PRO A 81 28.58 -7.75 -11.65
N SER A 82 29.38 -8.69 -11.14
CA SER A 82 29.87 -9.83 -11.92
C SER A 82 28.86 -10.97 -12.02
N THR A 83 27.78 -10.92 -11.22
CA THR A 83 26.72 -11.93 -11.17
C THR A 83 25.36 -11.30 -11.54
N PRO A 84 25.11 -10.99 -12.82
CA PRO A 84 23.85 -10.39 -13.25
C PRO A 84 22.65 -11.30 -12.97
N LEU A 85 21.51 -10.69 -12.63
CA LEU A 85 20.24 -11.38 -12.34
C LEU A 85 19.51 -11.83 -13.61
N VAL A 86 20.22 -12.53 -14.49
CA VAL A 86 19.67 -13.22 -15.68
C VAL A 86 19.38 -14.68 -15.36
N PHE A 87 18.66 -15.40 -16.22
CA PHE A 87 18.33 -16.82 -15.99
C PHE A 87 19.56 -17.64 -15.58
N PRO A 88 19.52 -18.39 -14.46
CA PRO A 88 18.34 -18.71 -13.63
C PRO A 88 18.04 -17.77 -12.45
N PHE A 89 18.74 -16.64 -12.31
CA PHE A 89 18.66 -15.70 -11.19
C PHE A 89 17.67 -14.54 -11.40
N ASN A 90 16.96 -14.52 -12.52
CA ASN A 90 16.02 -13.45 -12.88
C ASN A 90 14.71 -13.47 -12.08
N PHE A 91 14.40 -14.58 -11.40
CA PHE A 91 13.30 -14.66 -10.44
C PHE A 91 13.81 -15.12 -9.08
N ASN A 92 13.40 -14.41 -8.03
CA ASN A 92 13.69 -14.80 -6.66
C ASN A 92 12.57 -14.34 -5.75
N ARG A 93 11.88 -15.30 -5.13
CA ARG A 93 10.75 -15.04 -4.24
C ARG A 93 11.09 -14.19 -3.01
N LEU A 94 12.36 -14.10 -2.65
CA LEU A 94 12.83 -13.46 -1.43
C LEU A 94 13.34 -12.02 -1.66
N SER A 95 14.12 -11.77 -2.72
CA SER A 95 14.74 -10.46 -2.99
C SER A 95 14.65 -9.97 -4.44
N GLY A 96 14.28 -10.84 -5.37
CA GLY A 96 14.20 -10.53 -6.80
C GLY A 96 12.77 -10.16 -7.23
N PRO A 97 12.54 -10.01 -8.54
CA PRO A 97 11.19 -10.14 -9.07
C PRO A 97 10.58 -11.47 -8.60
N ASP A 98 9.39 -11.40 -8.02
CA ASP A 98 8.71 -12.51 -7.36
C ASP A 98 7.29 -12.75 -7.87
N ALA A 99 6.80 -11.88 -8.74
CA ALA A 99 5.57 -12.02 -9.49
C ALA A 99 5.81 -11.52 -10.92
N ASN A 100 4.91 -11.85 -11.83
CA ASN A 100 4.88 -11.24 -13.17
C ASN A 100 3.57 -10.48 -13.40
N SER A 101 2.70 -10.37 -12.40
CA SER A 101 1.41 -9.66 -12.50
C SER A 101 0.93 -9.22 -11.12
N CYS A 102 0.32 -8.03 -11.03
CA CYS A 102 -0.32 -7.58 -9.79
C CYS A 102 -1.44 -8.54 -9.38
N SER A 103 -2.23 -9.02 -10.36
CA SER A 103 -3.34 -9.95 -10.14
C SER A 103 -2.89 -11.34 -9.68
N GLY A 104 -1.59 -11.69 -9.80
CA GLY A 104 -1.04 -12.91 -9.22
C GLY A 104 -1.10 -12.93 -7.68
N CYS A 105 -0.99 -11.75 -7.05
CA CYS A 105 -1.03 -11.62 -5.60
C CYS A 105 -2.34 -10.99 -5.08
N HIS A 106 -2.93 -10.05 -5.84
CA HIS A 106 -4.13 -9.30 -5.48
C HIS A 106 -5.37 -9.90 -6.15
N ASN A 107 -5.90 -11.00 -5.61
CA ASN A 107 -6.94 -11.79 -6.28
C ASN A 107 -8.01 -12.41 -5.37
N LEU A 108 -8.01 -12.12 -4.06
CA LEU A 108 -8.99 -12.63 -3.11
C LEU A 108 -9.95 -11.54 -2.59
N PRO A 109 -11.27 -11.70 -2.75
CA PRO A 109 -11.98 -12.81 -3.41
C PRO A 109 -11.99 -12.70 -4.95
N SER A 110 -11.52 -11.58 -5.49
CA SER A 110 -11.43 -11.28 -6.92
C SER A 110 -10.22 -10.37 -7.19
N THR A 111 -9.91 -10.14 -8.46
CA THR A 111 -8.84 -9.23 -8.91
C THR A 111 -8.93 -7.87 -8.20
N GLY A 112 -7.79 -7.39 -7.67
CA GLY A 112 -7.69 -6.18 -6.85
C GLY A 112 -7.91 -6.42 -5.35
N GLY A 113 -8.32 -7.64 -4.98
CA GLY A 113 -8.49 -8.08 -3.60
C GLY A 113 -7.18 -8.31 -2.86
N GLY A 114 -7.27 -8.91 -1.67
CA GLY A 114 -6.10 -9.37 -0.92
C GLY A 114 -5.48 -10.62 -1.55
N GLY A 115 -4.53 -11.23 -0.84
CA GLY A 115 -3.96 -12.52 -1.24
C GLY A 115 -3.88 -13.50 -0.08
N ASP A 116 -3.75 -14.78 -0.42
CA ASP A 116 -3.44 -15.85 0.54
C ASP A 116 -1.99 -15.77 1.00
N ARG A 117 -1.60 -16.54 2.01
CA ARG A 117 -0.24 -16.63 2.53
C ARG A 117 0.80 -16.93 1.46
N VAL A 118 0.48 -17.76 0.47
CA VAL A 118 1.43 -18.09 -0.62
C VAL A 118 1.83 -16.84 -1.43
N THR A 119 1.02 -15.79 -1.41
CA THR A 119 1.27 -14.52 -2.09
C THR A 119 1.82 -13.43 -1.16
N ASN A 120 2.22 -13.75 0.08
CA ASN A 120 2.85 -12.80 1.01
C ASN A 120 4.17 -12.25 0.45
N VAL A 121 4.39 -10.94 0.46
CA VAL A 121 5.65 -10.35 -0.05
C VAL A 121 6.74 -10.28 1.03
N PHE A 122 8.00 -10.30 0.61
CA PHE A 122 9.15 -10.11 1.50
C PHE A 122 9.63 -8.65 1.45
N VAL A 123 8.99 -7.86 2.31
CA VAL A 123 9.35 -6.52 2.80
C VAL A 123 10.86 -6.25 2.92
N LEU A 124 11.50 -5.38 2.15
CA LEU A 124 12.91 -4.99 2.28
C LEU A 124 13.92 -6.03 1.78
N GLY A 125 13.48 -7.23 1.39
CA GLY A 125 14.35 -8.25 0.80
C GLY A 125 15.04 -7.76 -0.47
N GLN A 126 14.41 -6.86 -1.21
CA GLN A 126 14.93 -6.24 -2.44
C GLN A 126 16.19 -5.38 -2.26
N ARG A 127 16.67 -5.18 -1.03
CA ARG A 127 17.99 -4.58 -0.77
C ARG A 127 19.15 -5.55 -1.04
N PHE A 128 18.86 -6.84 -1.16
CA PHE A 128 19.82 -7.85 -1.58
C PHE A 128 19.77 -8.06 -3.09
N ASP A 129 20.89 -8.43 -3.68
CA ASP A 129 20.94 -8.84 -5.09
C ASP A 129 20.11 -10.12 -5.28
N PHE A 130 20.50 -11.19 -4.58
CA PHE A 130 19.86 -12.50 -4.65
C PHE A 130 20.08 -13.26 -3.33
N ILE A 131 19.05 -13.32 -2.47
CA ILE A 131 19.14 -14.07 -1.22
C ILE A 131 19.40 -15.55 -1.50
N SER A 132 20.52 -16.04 -0.97
CA SER A 132 21.00 -17.43 -1.12
C SER A 132 21.30 -18.12 0.21
N PHE A 133 21.52 -17.35 1.29
CA PHE A 133 22.01 -17.84 2.58
C PHE A 133 23.33 -18.62 2.49
N ASN A 134 24.08 -18.48 1.39
CA ASN A 134 25.34 -19.17 1.21
C ASN A 134 26.44 -18.49 2.05
N HIS A 135 26.91 -19.15 3.11
CA HIS A 135 27.91 -18.58 4.01
C HIS A 135 29.32 -18.43 3.39
N SER A 136 29.53 -18.89 2.16
CA SER A 136 30.75 -18.58 1.40
C SER A 136 30.69 -17.23 0.68
N ASP A 137 29.50 -16.63 0.55
CA ASP A 137 29.34 -15.26 0.10
C ASP A 137 29.74 -14.29 1.23
N SER A 138 30.75 -13.49 0.95
CA SER A 138 31.32 -12.52 1.90
C SER A 138 30.98 -11.07 1.54
N MET A 139 30.16 -10.86 0.50
CA MET A 139 29.79 -9.53 0.06
C MET A 139 28.50 -9.07 0.73
N ALA A 140 28.57 -7.89 1.37
CA ALA A 140 27.41 -7.29 2.01
C ALA A 140 26.31 -7.06 0.97
N THR A 141 25.09 -7.50 1.31
CA THR A 141 23.89 -7.40 0.50
C THR A 141 23.92 -8.11 -0.87
N ALA A 142 24.89 -8.98 -1.13
CA ALA A 142 24.82 -9.86 -2.30
C ALA A 142 23.78 -10.97 -2.06
N GLY A 143 24.01 -11.89 -1.13
CA GLY A 143 23.05 -12.96 -0.86
C GLY A 143 23.01 -13.57 0.54
N ALA A 144 24.00 -13.30 1.41
CA ALA A 144 24.06 -13.90 2.75
C ALA A 144 24.33 -12.92 3.90
N LEU A 145 24.94 -11.77 3.64
CA LEU A 145 25.33 -10.79 4.66
C LEU A 145 24.49 -9.52 4.58
N ASP A 146 24.03 -8.99 5.70
CA ASP A 146 23.41 -7.67 5.76
C ASP A 146 24.44 -6.53 5.61
N GLU A 147 23.97 -5.30 5.71
CA GLU A 147 24.76 -4.07 5.64
C GLU A 147 25.89 -4.00 6.70
N ARG A 148 25.81 -4.80 7.77
CA ARG A 148 26.79 -4.87 8.86
C ARG A 148 27.78 -6.02 8.67
N GLY A 149 27.67 -6.79 7.59
CA GLY A 149 28.47 -8.00 7.37
C GLY A 149 28.04 -9.16 8.28
N SER A 150 26.80 -9.15 8.78
CA SER A 150 26.25 -10.23 9.60
C SER A 150 25.39 -11.18 8.76
N PHE A 151 25.51 -12.49 8.99
CA PHE A 151 24.69 -13.48 8.30
C PHE A 151 23.20 -13.28 8.61
N VAL A 152 22.39 -13.17 7.56
CA VAL A 152 20.93 -13.13 7.69
C VAL A 152 20.34 -14.53 7.71
N THR A 153 19.19 -14.67 8.35
CA THR A 153 18.37 -15.88 8.33
C THR A 153 17.07 -15.59 7.59
N GLN A 154 16.25 -16.63 7.37
CA GLN A 154 14.88 -16.45 6.86
C GLN A 154 14.06 -15.46 7.70
N GLN A 155 14.35 -15.32 8.99
CA GLN A 155 13.64 -14.44 9.90
C GLN A 155 14.19 -13.00 9.94
N THR A 156 15.39 -12.74 9.46
CA THR A 156 16.04 -11.41 9.60
C THR A 156 16.35 -10.73 8.28
N PHE A 157 16.30 -11.46 7.16
CA PHE A 157 16.61 -10.87 5.86
C PHE A 157 15.50 -9.92 5.37
N ALA A 158 14.25 -10.05 5.80
CA ALA A 158 13.12 -9.26 5.32
C ALA A 158 11.93 -9.33 6.29
N ASN A 159 10.91 -8.51 6.05
CA ASN A 159 9.62 -8.58 6.72
C ASN A 159 8.60 -9.30 5.84
N GLU A 160 8.09 -10.46 6.28
CA GLU A 160 7.00 -11.15 5.57
C GLU A 160 5.67 -10.40 5.78
N ARG A 161 5.06 -9.89 4.70
CA ARG A 161 3.82 -9.11 4.75
C ARG A 161 2.74 -9.68 3.86
N LYS A 162 1.53 -9.70 4.39
CA LYS A 162 0.32 -10.11 3.70
C LYS A 162 -0.04 -9.14 2.59
N THR A 163 -0.35 -9.69 1.41
CA THR A 163 -0.91 -8.93 0.30
C THR A 163 -2.27 -8.33 0.67
N ILE A 164 -2.36 -7.00 0.49
CA ILE A 164 -3.49 -6.18 0.93
C ILE A 164 -4.54 -6.03 -0.17
N GLY A 165 -5.82 -6.02 0.22
CA GLY A 165 -6.90 -5.66 -0.70
C GLY A 165 -6.93 -4.16 -1.00
N MET A 166 -7.22 -3.84 -2.27
CA MET A 166 -7.22 -2.47 -2.81
C MET A 166 -8.63 -1.92 -3.10
N ASN A 167 -9.68 -2.71 -2.94
CA ASN A 167 -11.07 -2.25 -3.01
C ASN A 167 -11.31 -1.01 -2.13
N GLY A 168 -11.88 0.05 -2.70
CA GLY A 168 -12.13 1.32 -2.01
C GLY A 168 -10.88 2.18 -1.73
N SER A 169 -9.71 1.85 -2.28
CA SER A 169 -8.47 2.59 -1.97
C SER A 169 -8.47 4.05 -2.44
N GLY A 170 -9.24 4.41 -3.47
CA GLY A 170 -9.42 5.81 -3.85
C GLY A 170 -9.97 6.64 -2.70
N PHE A 171 -11.02 6.16 -2.02
CA PHE A 171 -11.60 6.85 -0.86
C PHE A 171 -10.62 6.91 0.33
N ILE A 172 -9.84 5.84 0.55
CA ILE A 172 -8.82 5.80 1.61
C ILE A 172 -7.71 6.83 1.34
N GLU A 173 -7.25 6.94 0.11
CA GLU A 173 -6.27 7.95 -0.26
C GLU A 173 -6.84 9.35 -0.10
N MET A 174 -8.08 9.58 -0.52
CA MET A 174 -8.73 10.88 -0.35
C MET A 174 -8.90 11.28 1.12
N LEU A 175 -9.20 10.33 2.01
CA LEU A 175 -9.20 10.57 3.46
C LEU A 175 -7.83 11.02 3.94
N ALA A 176 -6.78 10.28 3.58
CA ALA A 176 -5.40 10.60 3.94
C ALA A 176 -4.98 11.99 3.41
N ARG A 177 -5.40 12.35 2.19
CA ARG A 177 -5.12 13.67 1.59
C ARG A 177 -5.78 14.81 2.37
N GLN A 178 -7.08 14.69 2.72
CA GLN A 178 -7.77 15.70 3.51
C GLN A 178 -7.23 15.79 4.94
N MET A 179 -6.99 14.65 5.59
CA MET A 179 -6.41 14.63 6.93
C MET A 179 -5.01 15.23 6.95
N THR A 180 -4.18 14.95 5.93
CA THR A 180 -2.86 15.59 5.77
C THR A 180 -2.99 17.11 5.64
N ALA A 181 -3.94 17.60 4.83
CA ALA A 181 -4.17 19.04 4.68
C ALA A 181 -4.59 19.69 6.00
N ASP A 182 -5.49 19.07 6.76
CA ASP A 182 -5.91 19.55 8.08
C ASP A 182 -4.73 19.63 9.06
N LEU A 183 -3.91 18.57 9.13
CA LEU A 183 -2.75 18.50 10.01
C LEU A 183 -1.71 19.57 9.67
N GLN A 184 -1.44 19.78 8.38
CA GLN A 184 -0.54 20.83 7.91
C GLN A 184 -1.09 22.23 8.19
N ALA A 185 -2.40 22.46 8.01
CA ALA A 185 -3.04 23.72 8.38
C ALA A 185 -2.92 24.00 9.89
N ILE A 186 -3.10 22.98 10.74
CA ILE A 186 -2.89 23.10 12.18
C ILE A 186 -1.43 23.47 12.46
N ARG A 187 -0.46 22.73 11.92
CA ARG A 187 0.97 23.01 12.04
C ARG A 187 1.30 24.45 11.67
N ASP A 188 0.87 24.89 10.48
CA ASP A 188 1.23 26.21 9.94
C ASP A 188 0.60 27.36 10.75
N SER A 189 -0.46 27.08 11.51
CA SER A 189 -1.08 28.01 12.44
C SER A 189 -0.42 28.08 13.82
N ILE A 190 0.64 27.33 14.09
CA ILE A 190 1.36 27.33 15.38
C ILE A 190 2.38 28.50 15.40
N PRO A 191 2.17 29.52 16.27
CA PRO A 191 3.15 30.58 16.43
C PRO A 191 4.40 30.05 17.14
N SER A 192 5.51 30.76 16.97
CA SER A 192 6.75 30.46 17.69
C SER A 192 6.54 30.49 19.21
N GLY A 193 7.06 29.48 19.91
CA GLY A 193 6.90 29.30 21.36
C GLY A 193 5.58 28.64 21.79
N ALA A 194 4.75 28.15 20.86
CA ALA A 194 3.46 27.54 21.16
C ALA A 194 3.37 26.07 20.72
N SER A 195 2.27 25.40 21.11
CA SER A 195 1.94 24.05 20.68
C SER A 195 0.45 23.91 20.39
N LYS A 196 0.07 23.00 19.50
CA LYS A 196 -1.34 22.66 19.24
C LYS A 196 -1.53 21.16 19.18
N ALA A 197 -2.73 20.72 19.59
CA ALA A 197 -3.18 19.35 19.36
C ALA A 197 -3.38 19.14 17.85
N LEU A 198 -2.81 18.05 17.33
CA LEU A 198 -3.02 17.60 15.97
C LEU A 198 -4.28 16.73 15.95
N VAL A 199 -5.39 17.28 15.44
CA VAL A 199 -6.68 16.57 15.37
C VAL A 199 -7.32 16.80 14.00
N THR A 200 -7.74 15.73 13.34
CA THR A 200 -8.47 15.78 12.07
C THR A 200 -9.51 14.68 12.04
N LYS A 201 -10.73 14.98 11.55
CA LYS A 201 -11.84 14.03 11.42
C LYS A 201 -12.12 13.21 12.71
N GLY A 202 -11.94 13.82 13.88
CA GLY A 202 -12.11 13.16 15.19
C GLY A 202 -10.92 12.31 15.66
N VAL A 203 -9.87 12.18 14.85
CA VAL A 203 -8.65 11.42 15.16
C VAL A 203 -7.57 12.34 15.73
N SER A 204 -7.00 11.98 16.89
CA SER A 204 -5.86 12.69 17.47
C SER A 204 -4.53 12.05 17.06
N PHE A 205 -3.58 12.87 16.62
CA PHE A 205 -2.18 12.55 16.33
C PHE A 205 -1.23 13.16 17.37
N GLY A 206 -1.73 13.41 18.58
CA GLY A 206 -0.94 13.98 19.68
C GLY A 206 -0.78 15.50 19.58
N VAL A 207 0.40 16.01 19.97
CA VAL A 207 0.68 17.45 20.07
C VAL A 207 1.96 17.78 19.33
N LEU A 208 1.89 18.82 18.51
CA LEU A 208 3.06 19.42 17.85
C LEU A 208 3.41 20.73 18.54
N ALA A 209 4.70 20.96 18.81
CA ALA A 209 5.20 22.20 19.37
C ALA A 209 6.18 22.89 18.41
N ARG A 210 6.20 24.22 18.46
CA ARG A 210 7.14 25.07 17.73
C ARG A 210 7.94 25.90 18.73
N GLY A 211 9.26 25.73 18.74
CA GLY A 211 10.17 26.45 19.61
C GLY A 211 10.16 27.96 19.36
N VAL A 212 10.69 28.73 20.32
CA VAL A 212 10.92 30.18 20.19
C VAL A 212 11.94 30.51 19.09
N ASP A 213 12.80 29.56 18.75
CA ASP A 213 13.77 29.61 17.65
C ASP A 213 13.19 29.11 16.32
N GLY A 214 11.91 28.71 16.31
CA GLY A 214 11.19 28.21 15.15
C GLY A 214 11.39 26.73 14.86
N THR A 215 12.14 25.99 15.68
CA THR A 215 12.32 24.53 15.56
C THR A 215 11.01 23.80 15.83
N TRP A 216 10.83 22.61 15.24
CA TRP A 216 9.64 21.78 15.43
C TRP A 216 9.94 20.61 16.37
N ASP A 217 9.14 20.46 17.42
CA ASP A 217 9.23 19.33 18.35
C ASP A 217 8.06 18.37 18.11
N THR A 218 8.41 17.22 17.52
CA THR A 218 7.49 16.14 17.18
C THR A 218 7.46 15.01 18.21
N SER A 219 8.15 15.15 19.36
CA SER A 219 8.25 14.08 20.38
C SER A 219 6.92 13.64 20.97
N ARG A 220 5.90 14.51 20.92
CA ARG A 220 4.52 14.24 21.36
C ARG A 220 3.54 14.01 20.21
N VAL A 221 4.03 13.93 18.96
CA VAL A 221 3.24 13.51 17.81
C VAL A 221 3.18 11.98 17.78
N GLN A 222 2.01 11.45 17.45
CA GLN A 222 1.71 10.02 17.51
C GLN A 222 1.12 9.55 16.19
N GLY A 223 1.30 8.27 15.85
CA GLY A 223 0.60 7.63 14.74
C GLY A 223 1.09 7.97 13.32
N LEU A 224 2.15 8.78 13.17
CA LEU A 224 2.77 9.09 11.89
C LEU A 224 4.13 8.38 11.73
N PRO A 225 4.51 7.95 10.52
CA PRO A 225 5.79 7.30 10.27
C PRO A 225 6.95 8.30 10.37
N THR A 226 8.15 7.82 10.71
CA THR A 226 9.36 8.65 10.89
C THR A 226 9.60 9.63 9.73
N PRO A 227 9.47 9.26 8.44
CA PRO A 227 9.64 10.20 7.33
C PRO A 227 8.67 11.38 7.35
N SER A 228 7.47 11.22 7.92
CA SER A 228 6.48 12.31 8.04
C SER A 228 6.77 13.27 9.20
N LEU A 229 7.58 12.83 10.17
CA LEU A 229 7.95 13.60 11.35
C LEU A 229 9.30 14.32 11.21
N ALA A 230 10.09 13.95 10.20
CA ALA A 230 11.40 14.55 9.96
C ALA A 230 11.28 16.06 9.72
N SER A 231 12.01 16.84 10.51
CA SER A 231 12.15 18.29 10.36
C SER A 231 13.61 18.65 10.59
N PRO A 232 14.43 18.79 9.52
CA PRO A 232 15.87 18.95 9.67
C PRO A 232 16.26 20.32 10.25
N ASP A 233 15.43 21.34 10.07
CA ASP A 233 15.63 22.68 10.62
C ASP A 233 14.31 23.48 10.73
N SER A 234 14.39 24.71 11.24
CA SER A 234 13.23 25.60 11.43
C SER A 234 12.57 26.09 10.14
N ARG A 235 13.24 25.96 8.98
CA ARG A 235 12.73 26.34 7.65
C ARG A 235 12.06 25.16 6.92
N HIS A 236 12.30 23.94 7.37
CA HIS A 236 11.75 22.71 6.80
C HIS A 236 10.87 22.00 7.82
N PRO A 237 9.59 22.42 7.96
CA PRO A 237 8.66 21.79 8.90
C PRO A 237 8.41 20.31 8.59
N SER A 238 8.08 19.53 9.62
CA SER A 238 7.63 18.13 9.46
C SER A 238 6.47 18.06 8.46
N SER A 239 6.51 17.14 7.50
CA SER A 239 5.49 17.07 6.44
C SER A 239 4.11 16.68 6.97
N LEU A 240 4.05 15.89 8.05
CA LEU A 240 2.82 15.36 8.65
C LEU A 240 1.93 14.57 7.67
N VAL A 241 2.52 14.04 6.59
CA VAL A 241 1.78 13.28 5.58
C VAL A 241 1.29 11.96 6.18
N ILE A 242 0.00 11.68 6.04
CA ILE A 242 -0.55 10.35 6.30
C ILE A 242 -0.23 9.46 5.11
N MET A 243 0.40 8.32 5.37
CA MET A 243 0.80 7.35 4.36
C MET A 243 -0.09 6.11 4.46
N PRO A 244 -1.24 6.06 3.77
CA PRO A 244 -2.26 5.03 4.04
C PRO A 244 -1.94 3.67 3.43
N PHE A 245 -0.90 3.58 2.60
CA PHE A 245 -0.54 2.37 1.87
C PHE A 245 0.68 1.71 2.48
N HIS A 246 0.75 0.39 2.26
CA HIS A 246 1.58 -0.53 3.02
C HIS A 246 1.09 -0.71 4.47
N GLN A 247 1.52 -1.78 5.13
CA GLN A 247 1.07 -2.08 6.50
C GLN A 247 1.78 -1.26 7.58
N ALA A 248 2.97 -0.73 7.30
CA ALA A 248 3.73 0.14 8.22
C ALA A 248 3.74 1.61 7.78
N GLY A 249 2.83 2.02 6.88
CA GLY A 249 2.72 3.40 6.42
C GLY A 249 3.93 3.91 5.66
N ALA A 250 4.25 3.27 4.53
CA ALA A 250 5.46 3.54 3.76
C ALA A 250 5.20 4.12 2.36
N ALA A 251 3.93 4.25 1.96
CA ALA A 251 3.54 4.83 0.68
C ALA A 251 2.41 5.86 0.84
N ILE A 252 2.62 7.02 0.20
CA ILE A 252 1.75 8.21 0.26
C ILE A 252 0.54 8.06 -0.65
N SER A 253 0.71 7.43 -1.82
CA SER A 253 -0.30 7.34 -2.88
C SER A 253 -0.34 5.96 -3.52
N LEU A 254 -1.47 5.66 -4.18
CA LEU A 254 -1.60 4.48 -5.05
C LEU A 254 -0.54 4.50 -6.14
N ARG A 255 -0.27 5.66 -6.75
CA ARG A 255 0.79 5.82 -7.76
C ARG A 255 2.15 5.35 -7.24
N GLN A 256 2.57 5.85 -6.08
CA GLN A 256 3.83 5.45 -5.47
C GLN A 256 3.85 3.96 -5.12
N PHE A 257 2.77 3.44 -4.55
CA PHE A 257 2.62 2.03 -4.22
C PHE A 257 2.79 1.15 -5.48
N THR A 258 2.18 1.57 -6.58
CA THR A 258 2.17 0.84 -7.85
C THR A 258 3.50 0.88 -8.59
N ILE A 259 4.16 2.03 -8.67
CA ILE A 259 5.50 2.15 -9.28
C ILE A 259 6.52 1.31 -8.50
N ASN A 260 6.47 1.39 -7.17
CA ASN A 260 7.33 0.56 -6.33
C ASN A 260 7.09 -0.94 -6.61
N ALA A 261 5.83 -1.35 -6.77
CA ALA A 261 5.48 -2.73 -7.05
C ALA A 261 5.94 -3.21 -8.44
N PHE A 262 5.79 -2.40 -9.50
CA PHE A 262 6.32 -2.75 -10.82
C PHE A 262 7.83 -2.97 -10.78
N ASN A 263 8.57 -2.04 -10.20
CA ASN A 263 10.03 -2.16 -10.11
C ASN A 263 10.45 -3.33 -9.23
N GLN A 264 9.85 -3.48 -8.05
CA GLN A 264 10.26 -4.49 -7.07
C GLN A 264 9.81 -5.90 -7.45
N HIS A 265 8.52 -6.09 -7.75
CA HIS A 265 7.91 -7.41 -7.84
C HIS A 265 7.94 -7.98 -9.25
N HIS A 266 7.84 -7.12 -10.26
CA HIS A 266 7.84 -7.53 -11.67
C HIS A 266 9.19 -7.30 -12.33
N GLY A 267 9.96 -6.35 -11.82
CA GLY A 267 11.15 -5.90 -12.51
C GLY A 267 10.77 -5.12 -13.76
N ILE A 268 9.85 -4.17 -13.62
CA ILE A 268 9.40 -3.29 -14.72
C ILE A 268 9.59 -1.83 -14.29
N GLN A 269 10.18 -1.02 -15.15
CA GLN A 269 10.62 0.34 -14.84
C GLN A 269 9.68 1.42 -15.40
N ALA A 270 9.13 2.25 -14.51
CA ALA A 270 8.37 3.43 -14.91
C ALA A 270 9.30 4.58 -15.31
N GLU A 271 9.06 5.18 -16.48
CA GLU A 271 9.89 6.26 -17.00
C GLU A 271 9.88 7.51 -16.11
N GLU A 272 8.78 7.78 -15.40
CA GLU A 272 8.69 8.89 -14.44
C GLU A 272 9.64 8.72 -13.24
N ARG A 273 10.08 7.49 -12.96
CA ARG A 273 11.01 7.16 -11.88
C ARG A 273 12.46 7.15 -12.34
N PHE A 274 12.71 6.53 -13.50
CA PHE A 274 14.07 6.21 -13.97
C PHE A 274 14.55 7.12 -15.11
N GLY A 275 13.65 7.86 -15.74
CA GLY A 275 13.94 8.80 -16.82
C GLY A 275 13.53 8.30 -18.19
N LEU A 276 13.10 9.22 -19.05
CA LEU A 276 12.75 8.94 -20.44
C LEU A 276 13.99 8.52 -21.24
N GLY A 277 13.91 7.37 -21.90
CA GLY A 277 14.98 6.78 -22.72
C GLY A 277 16.12 6.17 -21.90
N VAL A 278 15.91 5.96 -20.60
CA VAL A 278 16.90 5.38 -19.68
C VAL A 278 16.60 3.90 -19.46
N ASP A 279 17.63 3.06 -19.61
CA ASP A 279 17.65 1.63 -19.31
C ASP A 279 18.45 1.47 -18.01
N GLU A 280 17.80 1.68 -16.85
CA GLU A 280 18.51 1.75 -15.58
C GLU A 280 19.02 0.37 -15.14
N ASP A 281 18.31 -0.73 -15.45
CA ASP A 281 18.73 -2.08 -15.05
C ASP A 281 19.47 -2.88 -16.13
N ALA A 282 19.69 -2.28 -17.30
CA ALA A 282 20.48 -2.80 -18.41
C ALA A 282 19.95 -4.12 -19.00
N ASP A 283 18.63 -4.22 -19.12
CA ASP A 283 17.98 -5.37 -19.75
C ASP A 283 17.75 -5.19 -21.26
N GLY A 284 18.08 -4.00 -21.79
CA GLY A 284 17.95 -3.64 -23.19
C GLY A 284 16.61 -3.01 -23.54
N PHE A 285 15.76 -2.66 -22.57
CA PHE A 285 14.50 -1.96 -22.77
C PHE A 285 14.54 -0.54 -22.18
N VAL A 286 13.81 0.36 -22.82
CA VAL A 286 13.59 1.73 -22.32
C VAL A 286 12.10 2.04 -22.37
N ASN A 287 11.66 2.91 -21.46
CA ASN A 287 10.28 3.38 -21.38
C ASN A 287 9.30 2.20 -21.22
N GLU A 288 9.55 1.34 -20.23
CA GLU A 288 8.77 0.11 -20.05
C GLU A 288 7.35 0.34 -19.51
N LEU A 289 7.16 1.46 -18.81
CA LEU A 289 5.85 1.99 -18.46
C LEU A 289 5.88 3.50 -18.64
N THR A 290 4.92 4.00 -19.43
CA THR A 290 4.77 5.45 -19.63
C THR A 290 4.07 6.11 -18.44
N THR A 291 4.17 7.43 -18.34
CA THR A 291 3.39 8.20 -17.36
C THR A 291 1.89 7.96 -17.54
N ALA A 292 1.44 7.86 -18.80
CA ALA A 292 0.06 7.53 -19.16
C ALA A 292 -0.37 6.13 -18.68
N ASP A 293 0.49 5.12 -18.87
CA ASP A 293 0.24 3.75 -18.39
C ASP A 293 0.05 3.73 -16.87
N VAL A 294 0.98 4.36 -16.14
CA VAL A 294 0.93 4.41 -14.67
C VAL A 294 -0.32 5.17 -14.19
N THR A 295 -0.74 6.23 -14.90
CA THR A 295 -2.00 6.93 -14.61
C THR A 295 -3.20 6.01 -14.82
N ALA A 296 -3.27 5.27 -15.93
CA ALA A 296 -4.39 4.36 -16.21
C ALA A 296 -4.52 3.26 -15.15
N VAL A 297 -3.43 2.59 -14.78
CA VAL A 297 -3.47 1.56 -13.71
C VAL A 297 -3.79 2.17 -12.35
N THR A 298 -3.26 3.34 -12.01
CA THR A 298 -3.57 4.03 -10.74
C THR A 298 -5.06 4.37 -10.66
N LEU A 299 -5.67 4.86 -11.75
CA LEU A 299 -7.11 5.11 -11.82
C LEU A 299 -7.93 3.83 -11.69
N TYR A 300 -7.53 2.73 -12.33
CA TYR A 300 -8.17 1.42 -12.14
C TYR A 300 -8.18 1.01 -10.66
N GLN A 301 -7.04 1.15 -9.98
CA GLN A 301 -6.92 0.81 -8.55
C GLN A 301 -7.77 1.73 -7.66
N ALA A 302 -7.74 3.04 -7.91
CA ALA A 302 -8.51 4.04 -7.16
C ALA A 302 -10.02 3.81 -7.31
N THR A 303 -10.43 3.33 -8.49
CA THR A 303 -11.81 3.04 -8.85
C THR A 303 -12.16 1.55 -8.73
N LEU A 304 -11.44 0.74 -7.94
CA LEU A 304 -11.98 -0.57 -7.60
C LEU A 304 -13.29 -0.42 -6.79
N PRO A 305 -14.29 -1.30 -7.01
CA PRO A 305 -15.52 -1.34 -6.21
C PRO A 305 -15.27 -1.24 -4.72
N VAL A 306 -16.14 -0.54 -4.02
CA VAL A 306 -16.01 -0.45 -2.57
C VAL A 306 -16.43 -1.76 -1.90
N PRO A 307 -15.76 -2.20 -0.81
CA PRO A 307 -16.29 -3.26 0.02
C PRO A 307 -17.60 -2.85 0.69
N GLY A 308 -18.29 -3.78 1.33
CA GLY A 308 -19.55 -3.51 2.00
C GLY A 308 -19.89 -4.57 3.04
N ARG A 309 -21.19 -4.71 3.32
CA ARG A 309 -21.72 -5.64 4.30
C ARG A 309 -22.55 -6.72 3.64
N VAL A 310 -22.24 -7.99 3.92
CA VAL A 310 -23.11 -9.14 3.63
C VAL A 310 -23.76 -9.56 4.95
N ILE A 311 -25.09 -9.40 5.05
CA ILE A 311 -25.86 -9.71 6.27
C ILE A 311 -26.88 -10.80 5.92
N PRO A 312 -26.61 -12.07 6.29
CA PRO A 312 -27.50 -13.17 5.94
C PRO A 312 -28.95 -12.98 6.41
N ASN A 313 -29.91 -13.47 5.63
CA ASN A 313 -31.33 -13.48 5.97
C ASN A 313 -31.62 -14.55 7.02
N GLY A 314 -31.28 -14.26 8.28
CA GLY A 314 -31.59 -15.11 9.42
C GLY A 314 -31.78 -14.24 10.66
N PRO A 315 -32.93 -14.27 11.35
CA PRO A 315 -33.21 -13.34 12.45
C PRO A 315 -32.20 -13.47 13.59
N GLU A 316 -31.70 -14.68 13.85
CA GLU A 316 -30.66 -14.91 14.85
C GLU A 316 -29.30 -14.35 14.43
N ILE A 317 -28.93 -14.46 13.14
CA ILE A 317 -27.68 -13.90 12.62
C ILE A 317 -27.75 -12.38 12.61
N GLU A 318 -28.85 -11.79 12.15
CA GLU A 318 -29.04 -10.33 12.19
C GLU A 318 -28.98 -9.78 13.61
N LYS A 319 -29.57 -10.49 14.57
CA LYS A 319 -29.48 -10.15 15.99
C LYS A 319 -28.04 -10.26 16.49
N ALA A 320 -27.32 -11.33 16.15
CA ALA A 320 -25.92 -11.52 16.52
C ALA A 320 -25.02 -10.42 15.93
N VAL A 321 -25.21 -10.04 14.66
CA VAL A 321 -24.48 -8.94 14.02
C VAL A 321 -24.70 -7.62 14.77
N ARG A 322 -25.95 -7.28 15.13
CA ARG A 322 -26.24 -6.06 15.89
C ARG A 322 -25.59 -6.06 17.27
N ILE A 323 -25.68 -7.17 18.00
CA ILE A 323 -25.03 -7.33 19.31
C ILE A 323 -23.50 -7.21 19.15
N GLY A 324 -22.94 -7.85 18.13
CA GLY A 324 -21.51 -7.82 17.85
C GLY A 324 -20.98 -6.42 17.56
N GLU A 325 -21.70 -5.65 16.74
CA GLU A 325 -21.37 -4.26 16.42
C GLU A 325 -21.44 -3.36 17.66
N GLN A 326 -22.45 -3.56 18.51
CA GLN A 326 -22.53 -2.87 19.81
C GLN A 326 -21.35 -3.23 20.71
N ARG A 327 -21.03 -4.53 20.86
CA ARG A 327 -19.90 -4.99 21.68
C ARG A 327 -18.57 -4.49 21.14
N PHE A 328 -18.39 -4.41 19.82
CA PHE A 328 -17.20 -3.86 19.19
C PHE A 328 -16.93 -2.41 19.66
N SER A 329 -17.98 -1.60 19.78
CA SER A 329 -17.88 -0.24 20.33
C SER A 329 -17.61 -0.25 21.83
N GLU A 330 -18.39 -1.00 22.61
CA GLU A 330 -18.31 -0.99 24.08
C GLU A 330 -16.97 -1.47 24.64
N ILE A 331 -16.31 -2.43 23.98
CA ILE A 331 -14.99 -2.92 24.40
C ILE A 331 -13.82 -2.06 23.88
N GLY A 332 -14.12 -0.95 23.20
CA GLY A 332 -13.14 0.04 22.77
C GLY A 332 -12.40 -0.28 21.47
N CYS A 333 -12.83 -1.27 20.67
CA CYS A 333 -12.20 -1.53 19.37
C CYS A 333 -12.24 -0.29 18.46
N VAL A 334 -13.30 0.51 18.57
CA VAL A 334 -13.52 1.77 17.83
C VAL A 334 -12.50 2.86 18.14
N ASN A 335 -11.68 2.72 19.19
CA ASN A 335 -10.64 3.71 19.51
C ASN A 335 -9.53 3.76 18.45
N CYS A 336 -9.28 2.64 17.76
CA CYS A 336 -8.39 2.58 16.59
C CYS A 336 -9.20 2.31 15.32
N HIS A 337 -10.12 1.32 15.37
CA HIS A 337 -10.98 0.95 14.25
C HIS A 337 -12.22 1.84 14.14
N ILE A 338 -12.01 3.13 13.91
CA ILE A 338 -13.07 4.13 13.79
C ILE A 338 -14.01 3.74 12.63
N PRO A 339 -15.32 3.51 12.88
CA PRO A 339 -16.22 2.92 11.90
C PRO A 339 -16.24 3.64 10.57
N GLU A 340 -16.40 4.97 10.60
CA GLU A 340 -16.47 5.79 9.40
C GLU A 340 -15.76 7.13 9.57
N LEU A 341 -15.21 7.64 8.47
CA LEU A 341 -14.57 8.95 8.41
C LEU A 341 -15.23 9.79 7.29
N PRO A 342 -15.46 11.09 7.51
CA PRO A 342 -16.15 11.93 6.55
C PRO A 342 -15.20 12.48 5.48
N LEU A 343 -15.59 12.41 4.21
CA LEU A 343 -15.08 13.26 3.14
C LEU A 343 -16.07 14.40 2.89
N THR A 344 -15.59 15.64 3.02
CA THR A 344 -16.39 16.86 2.86
C THR A 344 -15.86 17.71 1.71
N ASN A 345 -16.58 18.75 1.30
CA ASN A 345 -16.10 19.74 0.32
C ASN A 345 -15.61 19.11 -1.00
N ASN A 346 -16.36 18.16 -1.55
CA ASN A 346 -15.97 17.39 -2.75
C ASN A 346 -14.64 16.64 -2.58
N GLY A 347 -14.27 16.30 -1.34
CA GLY A 347 -13.05 15.57 -1.00
C GLY A 347 -12.96 14.17 -1.59
N TRP A 348 -14.00 13.69 -2.28
CA TRP A 348 -14.03 12.41 -2.99
C TRP A 348 -13.66 12.53 -4.48
N ILE A 349 -13.39 13.74 -4.99
CA ILE A 349 -12.86 13.92 -6.35
C ILE A 349 -11.38 13.52 -6.34
N TYR A 350 -11.10 12.31 -6.83
CA TYR A 350 -9.75 11.78 -6.93
C TYR A 350 -9.00 12.49 -8.05
N SER A 351 -7.75 12.89 -7.80
CA SER A 351 -6.90 13.51 -8.82
C SER A 351 -5.56 12.81 -8.94
N GLU A 352 -5.09 12.68 -10.17
CA GLU A 352 -3.69 12.39 -10.49
C GLU A 352 -3.06 13.61 -11.16
N PRO A 353 -1.84 13.99 -10.77
CA PRO A 353 -1.04 13.43 -9.67
C PRO A 353 -1.58 13.76 -8.27
N ASN A 354 -1.19 12.96 -7.27
CA ASN A 354 -1.42 13.26 -5.85
C ASN A 354 -0.59 14.50 -5.42
N PRO A 355 -1.16 15.48 -4.68
CA PRO A 355 -0.46 16.70 -4.26
C PRO A 355 0.74 16.48 -3.32
N TYR A 356 0.86 15.31 -2.70
CA TYR A 356 1.92 14.95 -1.76
C TYR A 356 2.90 13.92 -2.33
N ASN A 357 2.83 13.61 -3.64
CA ASN A 357 3.76 12.67 -4.25
C ASN A 357 5.22 13.10 -4.02
N ALA A 358 6.03 12.14 -3.57
CA ALA A 358 7.47 12.33 -3.41
C ALA A 358 8.19 12.30 -4.76
N SER A 359 9.42 12.83 -4.79
CA SER A 359 10.30 12.76 -5.97
C SER A 359 10.42 11.33 -6.54
N GLY A 360 10.55 11.22 -7.86
CA GLY A 360 10.50 9.95 -8.59
C GLY A 360 9.09 9.46 -8.91
N ASN A 361 8.06 10.24 -8.56
CA ASN A 361 6.69 10.03 -9.01
C ASN A 361 6.20 11.35 -9.60
N LEU A 362 5.21 11.29 -10.49
CA LEU A 362 4.58 12.45 -11.09
C LEU A 362 4.04 13.38 -9.99
N ARG A 363 4.42 14.66 -10.00
CA ARG A 363 3.96 15.68 -9.06
C ARG A 363 3.07 16.69 -9.74
N VAL A 364 2.25 17.37 -8.94
CA VAL A 364 1.41 18.48 -9.43
C VAL A 364 2.31 19.54 -10.08
N GLY A 365 1.99 19.89 -11.32
CA GLY A 365 2.77 20.82 -12.14
C GLY A 365 3.72 20.16 -13.14
N ASP A 366 4.04 18.87 -12.97
CA ASP A 366 4.87 18.12 -13.93
C ASP A 366 4.08 17.78 -15.21
N ALA A 367 2.77 17.55 -15.10
CA ALA A 367 1.84 17.29 -16.21
C ALA A 367 0.42 17.80 -15.87
N PRO A 368 -0.49 17.93 -16.87
CA PRO A 368 -1.90 18.24 -16.61
C PRO A 368 -2.54 17.24 -15.66
N SER A 369 -3.40 17.72 -14.77
CA SER A 369 -4.09 16.85 -13.82
C SER A 369 -5.36 16.25 -14.42
N LEU A 370 -5.62 14.99 -14.10
CA LEU A 370 -6.86 14.29 -14.39
C LEU A 370 -7.65 14.09 -13.10
N ALA A 371 -8.97 14.28 -13.16
CA ALA A 371 -9.85 14.10 -12.01
C ALA A 371 -10.95 13.06 -12.30
N VAL A 372 -11.31 12.28 -11.28
CA VAL A 372 -12.40 11.30 -11.31
C VAL A 372 -13.28 11.47 -10.08
N ASP A 373 -14.58 11.64 -10.29
CA ASP A 373 -15.55 11.59 -9.20
C ASP A 373 -15.76 10.14 -8.75
N LEU A 374 -15.20 9.78 -7.59
CA LEU A 374 -15.30 8.43 -7.03
C LEU A 374 -16.74 8.01 -6.67
N THR A 375 -17.69 8.95 -6.66
CA THR A 375 -19.11 8.69 -6.39
C THR A 375 -19.92 8.48 -7.66
N SER A 376 -19.34 8.64 -8.85
CA SER A 376 -20.05 8.50 -10.13
C SER A 376 -20.64 7.10 -10.34
N ASP A 377 -21.85 7.04 -10.88
CA ASP A 377 -22.51 5.79 -11.33
C ASP A 377 -21.89 5.21 -12.60
N ASP A 378 -21.06 5.97 -13.31
CA ASP A 378 -20.32 5.49 -14.49
C ASP A 378 -19.12 4.61 -14.12
N LEU A 379 -18.78 4.53 -12.83
CA LEU A 379 -17.70 3.70 -12.31
C LEU A 379 -18.21 2.33 -11.82
N PRO A 380 -17.40 1.25 -11.87
CA PRO A 380 -17.81 -0.08 -11.40
C PRO A 380 -18.39 -0.10 -9.97
N GLY A 381 -19.59 -0.64 -9.76
CA GLY A 381 -20.25 -0.61 -8.44
C GLY A 381 -19.73 -1.68 -7.45
N PRO A 382 -20.10 -1.55 -6.15
CA PRO A 382 -20.86 -0.45 -5.57
C PRO A 382 -19.97 0.79 -5.31
N ARG A 383 -20.62 1.94 -5.12
CA ARG A 383 -19.99 3.24 -4.79
C ARG A 383 -20.62 3.86 -3.56
N LEU A 384 -19.82 4.65 -2.83
CA LEU A 384 -20.33 5.53 -1.79
C LEU A 384 -20.96 6.76 -2.45
N LYS A 385 -21.95 7.35 -1.77
CA LYS A 385 -22.69 8.53 -2.24
C LYS A 385 -22.67 9.62 -1.18
N PRO A 386 -22.67 10.90 -1.57
CA PRO A 386 -22.83 11.98 -0.62
C PRO A 386 -24.22 11.90 0.03
N ASP A 387 -24.26 12.14 1.34
CA ASP A 387 -25.51 12.32 2.08
C ASP A 387 -26.17 13.68 1.73
N PRO A 388 -27.38 13.99 2.25
CA PRO A 388 -28.03 15.28 2.00
C PRO A 388 -27.25 16.52 2.48
N HIS A 389 -26.21 16.36 3.29
CA HIS A 389 -25.32 17.42 3.75
C HIS A 389 -24.05 17.55 2.89
N GLY A 390 -23.91 16.75 1.84
CA GLY A 390 -22.74 16.76 0.96
C GLY A 390 -21.52 16.08 1.58
N VAL A 391 -21.73 15.11 2.49
CA VAL A 391 -20.66 14.31 3.10
C VAL A 391 -20.67 12.91 2.54
N VAL A 392 -19.52 12.42 2.08
CA VAL A 392 -19.33 10.99 1.78
C VAL A 392 -18.73 10.33 3.02
N TRP A 393 -19.52 9.50 3.70
CA TRP A 393 -19.06 8.69 4.83
C TRP A 393 -18.35 7.44 4.32
N VAL A 394 -17.07 7.29 4.66
CA VAL A 394 -16.24 6.17 4.25
C VAL A 394 -16.17 5.16 5.41
N PRO A 395 -16.85 4.00 5.34
CA PRO A 395 -16.92 3.02 6.43
C PRO A 395 -15.64 2.18 6.49
N ALA A 396 -14.50 2.83 6.73
CA ALA A 396 -13.19 2.25 6.58
C ALA A 396 -12.75 1.39 7.80
N PHE A 397 -13.33 1.60 8.98
CA PHE A 397 -12.91 0.94 10.23
C PHE A 397 -11.40 1.11 10.51
N THR A 398 -10.94 2.35 10.44
CA THR A 398 -9.53 2.73 10.62
C THR A 398 -9.44 4.21 10.95
N ASP A 399 -8.42 4.57 11.74
CA ASP A 399 -8.03 5.95 12.01
C ASP A 399 -6.80 6.39 11.18
N LEU A 400 -6.30 5.52 10.30
CA LEU A 400 -5.11 5.71 9.46
C LEU A 400 -3.82 6.00 10.23
N LYS A 401 -3.77 5.68 11.53
CA LYS A 401 -2.59 5.85 12.39
C LYS A 401 -1.77 4.59 12.53
N LEU A 402 -0.47 4.77 12.78
CA LEU A 402 0.40 3.72 13.29
C LEU A 402 0.16 3.49 14.79
N HIS A 403 -0.04 2.23 15.17
CA HIS A 403 -0.18 1.79 16.56
C HIS A 403 0.81 0.68 16.88
N ASP A 404 1.36 0.69 18.09
CA ASP A 404 2.09 -0.46 18.61
C ASP A 404 1.11 -1.58 18.97
N ILE A 405 1.23 -2.73 18.31
CA ILE A 405 0.37 -3.91 18.53
C ILE A 405 1.09 -5.04 19.27
N THR A 406 2.27 -4.77 19.83
CA THR A 406 3.19 -5.78 20.37
C THR A 406 3.42 -5.61 21.87
N THR A 407 3.88 -6.65 22.55
CA THR A 407 4.40 -6.56 23.93
C THR A 407 5.83 -5.99 24.01
N GLY A 408 6.45 -5.70 22.87
CA GLY A 408 7.84 -5.28 22.75
C GLY A 408 8.59 -6.02 21.64
N PRO A 409 9.90 -5.81 21.48
CA PRO A 409 10.68 -6.32 20.35
C PRO A 409 10.77 -7.86 20.24
N SER A 410 10.51 -8.59 21.32
CA SER A 410 10.51 -10.06 21.32
C SER A 410 9.15 -10.68 20.97
N ASP A 411 8.12 -9.86 20.78
CA ASP A 411 6.79 -10.31 20.39
C ASP A 411 6.86 -10.97 18.99
N PRO A 412 6.19 -12.10 18.75
CA PRO A 412 6.18 -12.74 17.43
C PRO A 412 5.53 -11.89 16.33
N ASN A 413 4.78 -10.84 16.69
CA ASN A 413 4.22 -9.85 15.78
C ASN A 413 5.16 -8.64 15.55
N ALA A 414 6.31 -8.57 16.24
CA ALA A 414 7.32 -7.56 15.93
C ALA A 414 8.06 -7.95 14.64
N GLU A 415 8.33 -6.97 13.79
CA GLU A 415 9.14 -7.13 12.59
C GLU A 415 10.63 -6.93 12.93
N PRO A 416 11.54 -7.73 12.34
CA PRO A 416 12.99 -7.62 12.56
C PRO A 416 13.58 -6.31 12.01
N LEU A 417 12.92 -5.67 11.04
CA LEU A 417 13.41 -4.49 10.34
C LEU A 417 12.37 -3.37 10.37
N ASP A 418 12.80 -2.12 10.56
CA ASP A 418 11.92 -0.95 10.46
C ASP A 418 11.98 -0.32 9.06
N GLN A 419 10.93 -0.52 8.27
CA GLN A 419 10.81 0.05 6.91
C GLN A 419 10.79 1.58 6.89
N ASN A 420 10.47 2.24 8.01
CA ASN A 420 10.44 3.69 8.11
C ASN A 420 11.81 4.30 8.47
N GLN A 421 12.87 3.49 8.57
CA GLN A 421 14.22 3.92 8.84
C GLN A 421 15.13 3.68 7.63
N PRO A 422 16.20 4.48 7.45
CA PRO A 422 17.18 4.22 6.40
C PRO A 422 17.79 2.83 6.54
N ALA A 423 17.81 2.05 5.45
CA ALA A 423 18.44 0.73 5.42
C ALA A 423 19.90 0.80 5.90
N GLY A 424 20.32 -0.21 6.68
CA GLY A 424 21.65 -0.25 7.30
C GLY A 424 21.82 0.61 8.56
N SER A 425 20.88 1.49 8.91
CA SER A 425 20.97 2.27 10.16
C SER A 425 20.73 1.42 11.40
N ALA A 426 21.20 1.89 12.56
CA ALA A 426 20.93 1.20 13.83
C ALA A 426 19.43 1.08 14.13
N ALA A 427 18.65 2.12 13.81
CA ALA A 427 17.19 2.13 13.99
C ALA A 427 16.49 1.13 13.06
N PHE A 428 16.97 0.95 11.83
CA PHE A 428 16.46 -0.06 10.91
C PHE A 428 16.54 -1.48 11.50
N PHE A 429 17.64 -1.82 12.16
CA PHE A 429 17.83 -3.12 12.80
C PHE A 429 17.24 -3.26 14.21
N GLN A 430 16.65 -2.20 14.77
CA GLN A 430 15.89 -2.29 16.02
C GLN A 430 14.50 -2.94 15.82
N GLY A 431 14.05 -3.04 14.57
CA GLY A 431 12.78 -3.64 14.21
C GLY A 431 11.60 -2.69 14.34
N ASN A 432 10.43 -3.17 13.94
CA ASN A 432 9.18 -2.40 13.92
C ASN A 432 8.09 -3.11 14.72
N THR A 433 7.42 -2.35 15.58
CA THR A 433 6.25 -2.80 16.36
C THR A 433 4.97 -2.09 15.93
N LYS A 434 5.07 -1.10 15.05
CA LYS A 434 3.99 -0.18 14.71
C LYS A 434 3.43 -0.43 13.33
N PHE A 435 2.10 -0.53 13.26
CA PHE A 435 1.39 -0.81 12.02
C PHE A 435 0.18 0.10 11.89
N ILE A 436 -0.22 0.38 10.65
CA ILE A 436 -1.44 1.14 10.41
C ILE A 436 -2.61 0.33 10.92
N THR A 437 -3.56 0.97 11.60
CA THR A 437 -4.85 0.37 11.88
C THR A 437 -5.46 -0.12 10.56
N ARG A 438 -5.43 -1.43 10.32
CA ARG A 438 -5.86 -1.97 9.04
C ARG A 438 -7.35 -1.68 8.85
N LYS A 439 -7.73 -1.14 7.68
CA LYS A 439 -9.14 -1.02 7.31
C LYS A 439 -9.80 -2.40 7.42
N LEU A 440 -10.83 -2.53 8.27
CA LEU A 440 -11.62 -3.76 8.34
C LEU A 440 -12.61 -3.87 7.18
N TRP A 441 -12.75 -2.80 6.41
CA TRP A 441 -13.55 -2.72 5.20
C TRP A 441 -13.11 -3.78 4.16
N GLY A 442 -13.88 -4.86 4.06
CA GLY A 442 -13.60 -6.02 3.21
C GLY A 442 -12.71 -7.10 3.83
N THR A 443 -12.55 -7.13 5.15
CA THR A 443 -11.62 -8.08 5.81
C THR A 443 -12.08 -9.53 5.79
N ALA A 444 -13.39 -9.81 5.81
CA ALA A 444 -13.90 -11.14 6.13
C ALA A 444 -13.64 -12.20 5.06
N ASN A 445 -13.53 -11.79 3.79
CA ASN A 445 -13.22 -12.66 2.67
C ASN A 445 -11.84 -12.38 2.04
N SER A 446 -10.94 -11.77 2.82
CA SER A 446 -9.56 -11.47 2.42
C SER A 446 -8.52 -12.00 3.42
N GLY A 447 -8.89 -13.02 4.21
CA GLY A 447 -7.97 -13.74 5.09
C GLY A 447 -6.75 -14.31 4.34
N PRO A 448 -5.66 -14.69 5.03
CA PRO A 448 -5.46 -14.70 6.48
C PRO A 448 -5.31 -13.30 7.12
N PHE A 449 -5.10 -13.19 8.43
CA PHE A 449 -5.22 -11.93 9.17
C PHE A 449 -3.90 -11.44 9.79
N MET A 450 -3.93 -10.18 10.23
CA MET A 450 -2.79 -9.36 10.68
C MET A 450 -1.79 -9.04 9.56
N HIS A 451 -0.75 -8.25 9.89
CA HIS A 451 0.22 -7.74 8.94
C HIS A 451 0.97 -8.88 8.22
N HIS A 452 1.42 -9.90 8.94
CA HIS A 452 2.14 -11.05 8.35
C HIS A 452 1.23 -12.16 7.79
N GLY A 453 -0.10 -12.11 7.98
CA GLY A 453 -1.03 -13.12 7.44
C GLY A 453 -0.86 -14.53 8.05
N LYS A 454 -0.59 -14.65 9.36
CA LYS A 454 -0.34 -15.96 10.02
C LYS A 454 -1.51 -16.45 10.86
N PHE A 455 -2.55 -15.64 11.03
CA PHE A 455 -3.78 -16.03 11.73
C PHE A 455 -4.84 -16.42 10.70
N THR A 456 -5.47 -17.57 10.90
CA THR A 456 -6.42 -18.15 9.95
C THR A 456 -7.87 -17.79 10.26
N THR A 457 -8.12 -17.28 11.47
CA THR A 457 -9.43 -16.81 11.90
C THR A 457 -9.38 -15.37 12.41
N MET A 458 -10.50 -14.65 12.29
CA MET A 458 -10.63 -13.31 12.87
C MET A 458 -10.54 -13.33 14.40
N ARG A 459 -10.97 -14.43 15.04
CA ARG A 459 -10.85 -14.59 16.50
C ARG A 459 -9.39 -14.68 16.95
N GLU A 460 -8.57 -15.47 16.25
CA GLU A 460 -7.13 -15.52 16.51
C GLU A 460 -6.50 -14.13 16.33
N ALA A 461 -6.88 -13.39 15.29
CA ALA A 461 -6.39 -12.03 15.07
C ALA A 461 -6.81 -11.08 16.21
N VAL A 462 -8.07 -11.11 16.66
CA VAL A 462 -8.51 -10.32 17.83
C VAL A 462 -7.69 -10.68 19.07
N LEU A 463 -7.46 -11.96 19.33
CA LEU A 463 -6.68 -12.43 20.49
C LEU A 463 -5.17 -12.18 20.37
N ALA A 464 -4.66 -11.82 19.19
CA ALA A 464 -3.26 -11.47 18.99
C ALA A 464 -2.97 -9.98 19.22
N HIS A 465 -3.99 -9.14 19.42
CA HIS A 465 -3.79 -7.72 19.69
C HIS A 465 -3.10 -7.50 21.05
N SER A 466 -2.01 -6.74 21.05
CA SER A 466 -1.29 -6.34 22.26
C SER A 466 -0.97 -4.84 22.21
N GLY A 467 0.03 -4.40 22.97
CA GLY A 467 0.48 -3.01 22.99
C GLY A 467 -0.67 -2.04 23.33
N GLU A 468 -0.90 -1.09 22.44
CA GLU A 468 -1.97 -0.08 22.59
C GLU A 468 -3.39 -0.70 22.59
N ALA A 469 -3.56 -1.89 22.00
CA ALA A 469 -4.84 -2.60 21.91
C ALA A 469 -5.07 -3.63 23.04
N LEU A 470 -4.14 -3.77 23.99
CA LEU A 470 -4.21 -4.78 25.04
C LEU A 470 -5.51 -4.71 25.87
N ALA A 471 -5.94 -3.50 26.23
CA ALA A 471 -7.15 -3.30 27.02
C ALA A 471 -8.41 -3.79 26.28
N SER A 472 -8.52 -3.51 24.97
CA SER A 472 -9.63 -3.98 24.15
C SER A 472 -9.60 -5.49 23.95
N ARG A 473 -8.41 -6.11 23.80
CA ARG A 473 -8.29 -7.57 23.78
C ARG A 473 -8.77 -8.19 25.09
N GLN A 474 -8.35 -7.67 26.24
CA GLN A 474 -8.76 -8.19 27.55
C GLN A 474 -10.27 -8.03 27.77
N ALA A 475 -10.84 -6.91 27.33
CA ALA A 475 -12.29 -6.71 27.36
C ALA A 475 -13.02 -7.72 26.45
N PHE A 476 -12.49 -8.04 25.27
CA PHE A 476 -13.01 -9.12 24.42
C PHE A 476 -12.94 -10.49 25.13
N GLU A 477 -11.83 -10.81 25.79
CA GLU A 477 -11.67 -12.07 26.53
C GLU A 477 -12.66 -12.20 27.70
N ALA A 478 -13.04 -11.08 28.33
CA ALA A 478 -13.99 -11.00 29.42
C ALA A 478 -15.47 -11.09 28.99
N LEU A 479 -15.77 -10.92 27.70
CA LEU A 479 -17.13 -11.11 27.18
C LEU A 479 -17.60 -12.56 27.35
N SER A 480 -18.92 -12.75 27.44
CA SER A 480 -19.51 -14.10 27.40
C SER A 480 -19.14 -14.81 26.08
N PRO A 481 -19.11 -16.15 26.04
CA PRO A 481 -18.89 -16.88 24.79
C PRO A 481 -19.82 -16.43 23.65
N PHE A 482 -21.10 -16.21 23.96
CA PHE A 482 -22.09 -15.73 23.01
C PHE A 482 -21.73 -14.34 22.46
N ASP A 483 -21.39 -13.38 23.32
CA ASP A 483 -21.04 -12.02 22.88
C ASP A 483 -19.75 -12.00 22.05
N ARG A 484 -18.78 -12.86 22.39
CA ARG A 484 -17.57 -13.07 21.58
C ARG A 484 -17.88 -13.65 20.21
N ASP A 485 -18.90 -14.50 20.08
CA ASP A 485 -19.35 -15.06 18.80
C ASP A 485 -20.12 -14.02 17.99
N CYS A 486 -20.99 -13.23 18.64
CA CYS A 486 -21.70 -12.11 18.02
C CYS A 486 -20.74 -11.09 17.41
N LEU A 487 -19.65 -10.73 18.10
CA LEU A 487 -18.64 -9.84 17.55
C LEU A 487 -17.99 -10.42 16.28
N ILE A 488 -17.71 -11.72 16.25
CA ILE A 488 -17.19 -12.37 15.03
C ILE A 488 -18.25 -12.38 13.92
N GLU A 489 -19.54 -12.58 14.22
CA GLU A 489 -20.61 -12.45 13.23
C GLU A 489 -20.68 -11.04 12.64
N PHE A 490 -20.49 -9.99 13.45
CA PHE A 490 -20.36 -8.62 12.94
C PHE A 490 -19.19 -8.49 11.95
N LEU A 491 -17.99 -8.95 12.33
CA LEU A 491 -16.80 -8.86 11.47
C LEU A 491 -16.98 -9.64 10.16
N LYS A 492 -17.65 -10.81 10.20
CA LYS A 492 -17.99 -11.62 9.01
C LYS A 492 -18.82 -10.87 7.98
N THR A 493 -19.53 -9.81 8.38
CA THR A 493 -20.29 -9.00 7.42
C THR A 493 -19.39 -8.18 6.51
N LEU A 494 -18.20 -7.77 6.95
CA LEU A 494 -17.33 -6.81 6.24
C LEU A 494 -16.59 -7.48 5.08
N GLN A 495 -17.16 -7.46 3.88
CA GLN A 495 -16.68 -8.23 2.72
C GLN A 495 -16.41 -7.36 1.50
N VAL A 496 -15.42 -7.75 0.70
CA VAL A 496 -15.35 -7.29 -0.69
C VAL A 496 -16.58 -7.86 -1.41
N LEU A 497 -17.36 -6.98 -2.03
CA LEU A 497 -18.59 -7.34 -2.73
C LEU A 497 -18.30 -7.67 -4.20
N PRO A 498 -19.11 -8.51 -4.85
CA PRO A 498 -19.05 -8.70 -6.29
C PRO A 498 -19.21 -7.37 -7.04
N SER A 499 -18.50 -7.20 -8.17
CA SER A 499 -18.46 -5.94 -8.93
C SER A 499 -19.80 -5.53 -9.56
N GLN A 500 -20.74 -6.46 -9.67
CA GLN A 500 -22.11 -6.23 -10.16
C GLN A 500 -23.07 -5.75 -9.06
N THR A 501 -22.61 -5.69 -7.80
CA THR A 501 -23.45 -5.29 -6.69
C THR A 501 -23.71 -3.77 -6.73
N THR A 502 -24.98 -3.38 -6.60
CA THR A 502 -25.40 -1.97 -6.66
C THR A 502 -25.57 -1.32 -5.29
N SER A 503 -25.57 -2.12 -4.20
CA SER A 503 -25.75 -1.65 -2.82
C SER A 503 -24.55 -2.02 -1.96
N PRO A 504 -24.05 -1.11 -1.09
CA PRO A 504 -22.99 -1.45 -0.14
C PRO A 504 -23.45 -2.41 0.97
N VAL A 505 -24.75 -2.67 1.11
CA VAL A 505 -25.30 -3.64 2.06
C VAL A 505 -26.22 -4.62 1.32
N VAL A 506 -25.91 -5.91 1.41
CA VAL A 506 -26.63 -6.98 0.73
C VAL A 506 -26.86 -8.19 1.62
N ASP A 507 -27.76 -9.07 1.21
CA ASP A 507 -27.91 -10.41 1.77
C ASP A 507 -26.90 -11.40 1.19
N GLU A 508 -26.93 -12.65 1.65
CA GLU A 508 -26.08 -13.75 1.18
C GLU A 508 -26.28 -14.11 -0.30
N ASN A 509 -27.36 -13.62 -0.93
CA ASN A 509 -27.66 -13.79 -2.35
C ASN A 509 -27.32 -12.52 -3.17
N GLY A 510 -26.66 -11.54 -2.56
CA GLY A 510 -26.29 -10.27 -3.20
C GLY A 510 -27.47 -9.30 -3.41
N ARG A 511 -28.63 -9.55 -2.81
CA ARG A 511 -29.79 -8.66 -2.93
C ARG A 511 -29.64 -7.49 -1.95
N PRO A 512 -29.96 -6.25 -2.35
CA PRO A 512 -29.89 -5.10 -1.45
C PRO A 512 -30.68 -5.32 -0.16
N LYS A 513 -30.06 -5.01 0.98
CA LYS A 513 -30.75 -4.91 2.27
C LYS A 513 -30.77 -3.46 2.71
N MET A 514 -31.95 -3.03 3.16
CA MET A 514 -32.06 -1.81 3.95
C MET A 514 -31.38 -2.09 5.30
N PRO A 515 -30.44 -1.24 5.75
CA PRO A 515 -29.95 -1.31 7.12
C PRO A 515 -31.16 -1.26 8.05
N SER A 516 -31.25 -2.20 9.00
CA SER A 516 -32.42 -2.28 9.88
C SER A 516 -32.64 -1.00 10.69
N HIS A 517 -31.61 -0.16 10.86
CA HIS A 517 -31.67 1.21 11.38
C HIS A 517 -30.58 2.07 10.71
N GLY A 518 -30.87 3.36 10.47
CA GLY A 518 -29.89 4.33 9.95
C GLY A 518 -28.75 4.59 10.96
N PRO A 519 -27.66 5.25 10.54
CA PRO A 519 -26.58 5.62 11.46
C PRO A 519 -27.15 6.52 12.57
N ASN A 520 -26.84 6.19 13.82
CA ASN A 520 -27.09 7.05 14.98
C ASN A 520 -25.97 8.08 15.11
#